data_AF-A0A5C7VM96-F1
#
_entry.id   AF-A0A5C7VM96-F1
#
_cell.length_a   1.000
_cell.length_b   1.000
_cell.length_c   1.000
_cell.angle_alpha   90.00
_cell.angle_beta   90.00
_cell.angle_gamma   90.00
#
_symmetry.space_group_name_H-M   'P 1'
#
loop_
_entity.id
_entity.type
_entity.pdbx_description
1 polymer ?
#
loop_
_entity_poly.entity_id
_entity_poly.type
_entity_poly.pdbx_seq_one_letter_code
_entity_poly.pdbx_strand_id
1 'polypeptide(L)'
;MNATIVTLRSSAPDVRNPLRKLGAAASLGDLCFEDRRQLRAHLDAIRRVSKAVSDDLHRCGRIRQAAYWRACSVYAGHAARLAHPRPSTVAPLALPQVKRSLNPLLALPEAQRVGDLSPAAGAGLARLLAELRVDARISSRKSWQTAKSPMAAYWSDVATFAGHCARFVRRRTRPAVLEAMAA
;
A
#
# COMPACT_ATOMS: atom_id res chain seq x y z
N MET A 1 -7.66 -5.49 42.27
CA MET A 1 -8.48 -6.09 41.20
C MET A 1 -8.11 -5.40 39.89
N ASN A 2 -7.33 -6.06 39.02
CA ASN A 2 -6.87 -5.47 37.76
C ASN A 2 -7.89 -5.76 36.66
N ALA A 3 -8.57 -4.72 36.17
CA ALA A 3 -9.44 -4.80 35.01
C ALA A 3 -8.58 -4.96 33.74
N THR A 4 -8.50 -6.19 33.24
CA THR A 4 -7.95 -6.48 31.91
C THR A 4 -8.85 -5.82 30.87
N ILE A 5 -8.43 -4.68 30.33
CA ILE A 5 -9.06 -4.09 29.15
C ILE A 5 -8.77 -5.03 27.96
N VAL A 6 -9.66 -5.98 27.75
CA VAL A 6 -9.72 -6.74 26.50
C VAL A 6 -10.16 -5.76 25.43
N THR A 7 -9.21 -5.29 24.61
CA THR A 7 -9.54 -4.50 23.42
C THR A 7 -10.43 -5.37 22.52
N LEU A 8 -11.73 -5.09 22.52
CA LEU A 8 -12.70 -5.66 21.59
C LEU A 8 -12.31 -5.25 20.17
N ARG A 9 -11.45 -6.03 19.53
CA ARG A 9 -11.20 -5.91 18.09
C ARG A 9 -12.45 -6.39 17.38
N SER A 10 -13.04 -5.51 16.56
CA SER A 10 -14.12 -5.87 15.65
C SER A 10 -13.84 -7.22 14.95
N SER A 11 -14.84 -8.09 14.95
CA SER A 11 -14.79 -9.47 14.43
C SER A 11 -14.87 -9.54 12.91
N ALA A 12 -15.34 -8.47 12.25
CA ALA A 12 -15.54 -8.46 10.81
C ALA A 12 -14.19 -8.45 10.03
N PRO A 13 -13.95 -9.42 9.12
CA PRO A 13 -12.67 -9.56 8.41
C PRO A 13 -12.28 -8.34 7.56
N ASP A 14 -13.27 -7.64 6.99
CA ASP A 14 -13.15 -6.42 6.20
C ASP A 14 -12.83 -5.19 7.07
N VAL A 15 -13.35 -5.14 8.31
CA VAL A 15 -12.93 -4.12 9.29
C VAL A 15 -11.46 -4.29 9.66
N ARG A 16 -10.97 -5.54 9.73
CA ARG A 16 -9.54 -5.84 9.98
C ARG A 16 -8.65 -5.64 8.77
N ASN A 17 -9.19 -5.80 7.56
CA ASN A 17 -8.49 -5.54 6.32
C ASN A 17 -9.45 -4.96 5.28
N PRO A 18 -9.48 -3.61 5.13
CA PRO A 18 -10.43 -2.95 4.25
C PRO A 18 -10.20 -3.26 2.78
N LEU A 19 -9.09 -3.91 2.41
CA LEU A 19 -8.85 -4.35 1.05
C LEU A 19 -9.65 -5.61 0.70
N ARG A 20 -10.11 -6.40 1.68
CA ARG A 20 -10.88 -7.64 1.43
C ARG A 20 -12.21 -7.41 0.72
N LYS A 21 -12.80 -6.22 0.83
CA LYS A 21 -14.04 -5.85 0.13
C LYS A 21 -13.82 -5.53 -1.35
N LEU A 22 -12.57 -5.38 -1.79
CA LEU A 22 -12.23 -5.07 -3.18
C LEU A 22 -12.21 -6.38 -3.98
N GLY A 23 -12.80 -6.37 -5.18
CA GLY A 23 -12.89 -7.57 -6.03
C GLY A 23 -11.52 -8.13 -6.40
N ALA A 24 -10.52 -7.26 -6.62
CA ALA A 24 -9.14 -7.63 -6.91
C ALA A 24 -8.37 -8.24 -5.72
N ALA A 25 -8.94 -8.27 -4.51
CA ALA A 25 -8.28 -8.91 -3.38
C ALA A 25 -8.16 -10.43 -3.56
N ALA A 26 -9.17 -11.05 -4.17
CA ALA A 26 -9.18 -12.49 -4.43
C ALA A 26 -8.07 -12.90 -5.43
N SER A 27 -7.83 -12.07 -6.47
CA SER A 27 -6.85 -12.39 -7.51
C SER A 27 -5.41 -12.45 -7.02
N LEU A 28 -5.09 -11.85 -5.86
CA LEU A 28 -3.77 -12.04 -5.24
C LEU A 28 -3.59 -13.42 -4.61
N GLY A 29 -4.69 -14.08 -4.22
CA GLY A 29 -4.70 -15.45 -3.72
C GLY A 29 -4.45 -16.49 -4.82
N ASP A 30 -4.87 -16.17 -6.05
CA ASP A 30 -4.75 -17.05 -7.23
C ASP A 30 -3.33 -17.08 -7.83
N LEU A 31 -2.47 -16.16 -7.40
CA LEU A 31 -1.06 -16.13 -7.80
C LEU A 31 -0.34 -17.41 -7.33
N CYS A 32 0.67 -17.83 -8.09
CA CYS A 32 1.50 -18.96 -7.70
C CYS A 32 2.20 -18.68 -6.35
N PHE A 33 2.65 -19.74 -5.67
CA PHE A 33 3.24 -19.59 -4.33
C PHE A 33 4.44 -18.63 -4.31
N GLU A 34 5.32 -18.72 -5.32
CA GLU A 34 6.52 -17.89 -5.41
C GLU A 34 6.16 -16.41 -5.62
N ASP A 35 5.27 -16.11 -6.56
CA ASP A 35 4.78 -14.75 -6.81
C ASP A 35 4.15 -14.13 -5.56
N ARG A 36 3.36 -14.92 -4.81
CA ARG A 36 2.77 -14.48 -3.54
C ARG A 36 3.82 -14.15 -2.49
N ARG A 37 4.87 -14.97 -2.38
CA ARG A 37 6.00 -14.78 -1.45
C ARG A 37 6.84 -13.56 -1.82
N GLN A 38 7.14 -13.39 -3.10
CA GLN A 38 7.86 -12.25 -3.62
C GLN A 38 7.08 -10.95 -3.40
N LEU A 39 5.81 -10.91 -3.83
CA LEU A 39 4.91 -9.77 -3.63
C LEU A 39 4.79 -9.40 -2.13
N ARG A 40 4.65 -10.41 -1.26
CA ARG A 40 4.67 -10.20 0.19
C ARG A 40 5.95 -9.53 0.67
N ALA A 41 7.11 -9.96 0.19
CA ALA A 41 8.40 -9.41 0.59
C ALA A 41 8.53 -7.92 0.20
N HIS A 42 8.17 -7.57 -1.04
CA HIS A 42 8.20 -6.17 -1.49
C HIS A 42 7.24 -5.29 -0.68
N LEU A 43 6.01 -5.76 -0.42
CA LEU A 43 5.03 -5.02 0.37
C LEU A 43 5.45 -4.87 1.84
N ASP A 44 6.08 -5.88 2.45
CA ASP A 44 6.63 -5.78 3.79
C ASP A 44 7.83 -4.80 3.85
N ALA A 45 8.66 -4.74 2.81
CA ALA A 45 9.75 -3.76 2.72
C ALA A 45 9.20 -2.33 2.64
N ILE A 46 8.26 -2.07 1.73
CA ILE A 46 7.57 -0.77 1.61
C ILE A 46 6.89 -0.38 2.92
N ARG A 47 6.22 -1.33 3.60
CA ARG A 47 5.57 -1.11 4.88
C ARG A 47 6.54 -0.63 5.95
N ARG A 48 7.70 -1.28 6.08
CA ARG A 48 8.72 -0.95 7.08
C ARG A 48 9.32 0.42 6.82
N VAL A 49 9.74 0.69 5.60
CA VAL A 49 10.31 1.98 5.19
C VAL A 49 9.29 3.11 5.41
N SER A 50 8.05 2.93 4.93
CA SER A 50 7.00 3.94 5.09
C SER A 50 6.67 4.20 6.56
N LYS A 51 6.68 3.17 7.41
CA LYS A 51 6.49 3.34 8.86
C LYS A 51 7.61 4.19 9.45
N ALA A 52 8.86 3.86 9.12
CA ALA A 52 9.99 4.50 9.74
C ALA A 52 10.13 5.97 9.29
N VAL A 53 9.84 6.27 8.02
CA VAL A 53 9.70 7.64 7.52
C VAL A 53 8.55 8.39 8.21
N SER A 54 7.40 7.75 8.41
CA SER A 54 6.29 8.33 9.15
C SER A 54 6.67 8.69 10.58
N ASP A 55 7.34 7.78 11.29
CA ASP A 55 7.75 7.98 12.67
C ASP A 55 8.76 9.14 12.77
N ASP A 56 9.70 9.22 11.83
CA ASP A 56 10.67 10.32 11.75
C ASP A 56 10.01 11.69 11.50
N LEU A 57 9.15 11.78 10.48
CA LEU A 57 8.41 13.00 10.17
C LEU A 57 7.51 13.44 11.33
N HIS A 58 6.95 12.49 12.08
CA HIS A 58 6.16 12.78 13.27
C HIS A 58 7.03 13.40 14.37
N ARG A 59 8.21 12.84 14.65
CA ARG A 59 9.18 13.42 15.60
C ARG A 59 9.61 14.83 15.22
N CYS A 60 9.76 15.11 13.93
CA CYS A 60 10.09 16.45 13.42
C CYS A 60 8.89 17.41 13.31
N GLY A 61 7.70 17.06 13.82
CA GLY A 61 6.50 17.91 13.77
C GLY A 61 5.84 18.03 12.38
N ARG A 62 6.27 17.26 11.38
CA ARG A 62 5.73 17.27 10.00
C ARG A 62 4.49 16.37 9.88
N ILE A 63 3.47 16.67 10.69
CA ILE A 63 2.31 15.78 10.95
C ILE A 63 1.56 15.37 9.68
N ARG A 64 1.27 16.31 8.76
CA ARG A 64 0.54 15.99 7.52
C ARG A 64 1.29 14.98 6.65
N GLN A 65 2.61 15.13 6.55
CA GLN A 65 3.42 14.20 5.75
C GLN A 65 3.60 12.86 6.47
N ALA A 66 3.72 12.86 7.80
CA ALA A 66 3.70 11.64 8.58
C ALA A 66 2.41 10.83 8.34
N ALA A 67 1.24 11.50 8.32
CA ALA A 67 -0.04 10.84 8.05
C ALA A 67 -0.08 10.13 6.68
N TYR A 68 0.45 10.77 5.64
CA TYR A 68 0.59 10.16 4.31
C TYR A 68 1.42 8.87 4.33
N TRP A 69 2.61 8.91 4.94
CA TRP A 69 3.50 7.76 5.03
C TRP A 69 2.92 6.66 5.93
N ARG A 70 2.16 7.05 6.95
CA ARG A 70 1.43 6.11 7.80
C ARG A 70 0.37 5.35 7.00
N ALA A 71 -0.40 6.05 6.17
CA ALA A 71 -1.39 5.42 5.28
C ALA A 71 -0.71 4.41 4.33
N CYS A 72 0.41 4.80 3.72
CA CYS A 72 1.19 3.90 2.86
C CYS A 72 1.64 2.63 3.60
N SER A 73 2.15 2.77 4.82
CA SER A 73 2.55 1.63 5.65
C SER A 73 1.37 0.70 5.98
N VAL A 74 0.23 1.26 6.37
CA VAL A 74 -0.97 0.51 6.73
C VAL A 74 -1.47 -0.30 5.53
N TYR A 75 -1.68 0.35 4.37
CA TYR A 75 -2.20 -0.32 3.17
C TYR A 75 -1.22 -1.31 2.55
N ALA A 76 0.09 -1.03 2.58
CA ALA A 76 1.10 -2.01 2.19
C ALA A 76 1.01 -3.26 3.08
N GLY A 77 0.83 -3.10 4.39
CA GLY A 77 0.62 -4.23 5.31
C GLY A 77 -0.67 -5.02 5.07
N HIS A 78 -1.75 -4.33 4.70
CA HIS A 78 -3.00 -4.98 4.33
C HIS A 78 -2.87 -5.79 3.04
N ALA A 79 -2.23 -5.23 2.02
CA ALA A 79 -1.97 -5.92 0.75
C ALA A 79 -1.00 -7.10 0.96
N ALA A 80 0.03 -6.94 1.79
CA ALA A 80 0.98 -7.99 2.14
C ALA A 80 0.26 -9.22 2.71
N ARG A 81 -0.69 -9.00 3.64
CA ARG A 81 -1.50 -10.08 4.23
C ARG A 81 -2.48 -10.74 3.25
N LEU A 82 -2.89 -10.04 2.20
CA LEU A 82 -3.68 -10.64 1.12
C LEU A 82 -2.82 -11.52 0.23
N ALA A 83 -1.62 -11.05 -0.13
CA ALA A 83 -0.70 -11.79 -0.98
C ALA A 83 -0.23 -13.10 -0.33
N HIS A 84 0.19 -13.06 0.94
CA HIS A 84 0.65 -14.25 1.63
C HIS A 84 0.40 -14.13 3.15
N PRO A 85 -0.06 -15.18 3.87
CA PRO A 85 -0.40 -15.06 5.28
C PRO A 85 0.85 -14.88 6.17
N ARG A 86 1.93 -15.63 5.89
CA ARG A 86 3.16 -15.57 6.70
C ARG A 86 3.98 -14.33 6.38
N PRO A 87 4.57 -13.66 7.40
CA PRO A 87 5.48 -12.55 7.19
C PRO A 87 6.73 -12.97 6.43
N SER A 88 7.24 -12.04 5.62
CA SER A 88 8.53 -12.22 4.97
C SER A 88 9.64 -11.82 5.93
N THR A 89 10.73 -12.59 5.89
CA THR A 89 12.00 -12.26 6.55
C THR A 89 12.68 -11.18 5.72
N VAL A 90 12.24 -9.92 5.88
CA VAL A 90 12.85 -8.78 5.20
C VAL A 90 13.96 -8.23 6.11
N ALA A 91 15.18 -8.16 5.57
CA ALA A 91 16.33 -7.56 6.26
C ALA A 91 16.06 -6.09 6.64
N PRO A 92 16.71 -5.56 7.69
CA PRO A 92 16.65 -4.14 8.02
C PRO A 92 17.12 -3.30 6.84
N LEU A 93 16.38 -2.24 6.51
CA LEU A 93 16.74 -1.29 5.47
C LEU A 93 17.12 0.04 6.12
N ALA A 94 18.19 0.66 5.63
CA ALA A 94 18.56 2.02 6.00
C ALA A 94 17.41 2.99 5.69
N LEU A 95 17.20 4.00 6.53
CA LEU A 95 16.18 5.01 6.29
C LEU A 95 16.51 5.76 5.01
N PRO A 96 15.61 5.76 4.01
CA PRO A 96 15.83 6.56 2.82
C PRO A 96 15.67 8.03 3.17
N GLN A 97 16.59 8.86 2.69
CA GLN A 97 16.38 10.30 2.71
C GLN A 97 15.16 10.62 1.84
N VAL A 98 14.13 11.18 2.46
CA VAL A 98 12.91 11.60 1.74
C VAL A 98 13.29 12.79 0.85
N LYS A 99 13.64 12.51 -0.40
CA LYS A 99 13.83 13.54 -1.42
C LYS A 99 12.51 14.29 -1.65
N ARG A 100 12.59 15.60 -1.93
CA ARG A 100 11.45 16.36 -2.45
C ARG A 100 11.17 15.89 -3.89
N SER A 101 10.35 14.86 -4.04
CA SER A 101 9.81 14.43 -5.33
C SER A 101 8.28 14.48 -5.31
N LEU A 102 7.65 14.51 -6.49
CA LEU A 102 6.20 14.54 -6.66
C LEU A 102 5.49 13.33 -6.01
N ASN A 103 6.20 12.21 -5.85
CA ASN A 103 5.78 11.10 -4.99
C ASN A 103 7.02 10.43 -4.37
N PRO A 104 7.34 10.73 -3.09
CA PRO A 104 8.57 10.24 -2.47
C PRO A 104 8.54 8.73 -2.20
N LEU A 105 7.36 8.10 -2.15
CA LEU A 105 7.24 6.65 -2.08
C LEU A 105 7.79 5.97 -3.33
N LEU A 106 7.55 6.54 -4.50
CA LEU A 106 8.05 5.98 -5.76
C LEU A 106 9.56 6.14 -5.92
N ALA A 107 10.18 7.08 -5.18
CA ALA A 107 11.63 7.26 -5.19
C ALA A 107 12.37 6.25 -4.30
N LEU A 108 11.64 5.42 -3.53
CA LEU A 108 12.25 4.41 -2.66
C LEU A 108 12.91 3.30 -3.49
N PRO A 109 14.13 2.86 -3.13
CA PRO A 109 14.76 1.70 -3.76
C PRO A 109 13.83 0.47 -3.77
N GLU A 110 13.10 0.25 -2.68
CA GLU A 110 12.14 -0.86 -2.55
C GLU A 110 10.96 -0.73 -3.50
N ALA A 111 10.51 0.49 -3.77
CA ALA A 111 9.47 0.72 -4.76
C ALA A 111 10.01 0.45 -6.17
N GLN A 112 11.29 0.76 -6.45
CA GLN A 112 11.90 0.49 -7.76
C GLN A 112 11.98 -1.01 -8.07
N ARG A 113 12.19 -1.85 -7.05
CA ARG A 113 12.19 -3.33 -7.16
C ARG A 113 10.85 -3.94 -7.54
N VAL A 114 9.77 -3.15 -7.64
CA VAL A 114 8.48 -3.63 -8.18
C VAL A 114 8.62 -4.17 -9.61
N GLY A 115 9.63 -3.74 -10.38
CA GLY A 115 9.94 -4.31 -11.69
C GLY A 115 10.35 -5.79 -11.66
N ASP A 116 10.75 -6.31 -10.51
CA ASP A 116 11.16 -7.72 -10.34
C ASP A 116 9.95 -8.66 -10.21
N LEU A 117 8.74 -8.10 -10.02
CA LEU A 117 7.51 -8.89 -9.93
C LEU A 117 7.17 -9.53 -11.27
N SER A 118 6.61 -10.74 -11.22
CA SER A 118 5.98 -11.34 -12.40
C SER A 118 4.91 -10.42 -12.99
N PRO A 119 4.65 -10.47 -14.32
CA PRO A 119 3.59 -9.70 -14.94
C PRO A 119 2.22 -9.94 -14.30
N ALA A 120 1.94 -11.17 -13.85
CA ALA A 120 0.70 -11.54 -13.18
C ALA A 120 0.59 -10.87 -11.79
N ALA A 121 1.64 -10.96 -10.98
CA ALA A 121 1.69 -10.32 -9.67
C ALA A 121 1.58 -8.78 -9.77
N GLY A 122 2.28 -8.19 -10.75
CA GLY A 122 2.21 -6.78 -11.07
C GLY A 122 0.80 -6.33 -11.50
N ALA A 123 0.17 -7.09 -12.40
CA ALA A 123 -1.20 -6.81 -12.85
C ALA A 123 -2.21 -6.91 -11.70
N GLY A 124 -2.12 -7.95 -10.87
CA GLY A 124 -2.96 -8.13 -9.68
C GLY A 124 -2.82 -6.98 -8.69
N LEU A 125 -1.58 -6.57 -8.38
CA LEU A 125 -1.32 -5.44 -7.50
C LEU A 125 -1.82 -4.11 -8.10
N ALA A 126 -1.57 -3.87 -9.39
CA ALA A 126 -2.04 -2.66 -10.06
C ALA A 126 -3.57 -2.55 -10.07
N ARG A 127 -4.27 -3.68 -10.28
CA ARG A 127 -5.73 -3.75 -10.23
C ARG A 127 -6.24 -3.45 -8.82
N LEU A 128 -5.67 -4.07 -7.78
CA LEU A 128 -6.03 -3.81 -6.39
C LEU A 128 -5.88 -2.33 -6.03
N LEU A 129 -4.77 -1.70 -6.44
CA LEU A 129 -4.51 -0.29 -6.19
C LEU A 129 -5.48 0.62 -6.96
N ALA A 130 -5.90 0.23 -8.18
CA ALA A 130 -6.89 0.96 -8.94
C ALA A 130 -8.28 0.91 -8.29
N GLU A 131 -8.70 -0.26 -7.79
CA GLU A 131 -9.96 -0.40 -7.04
C GLU A 131 -9.91 0.37 -5.71
N LEU A 132 -8.79 0.29 -4.97
CA LEU A 132 -8.58 1.08 -3.76
C LEU A 132 -8.71 2.58 -4.02
N ARG A 133 -8.17 3.07 -5.14
CA ARG A 133 -8.29 4.49 -5.51
C ARG A 133 -9.76 4.91 -5.66
N VAL A 134 -10.59 4.07 -6.28
CA VAL A 134 -12.02 4.36 -6.47
C VAL A 134 -12.74 4.37 -5.13
N ASP A 135 -12.54 3.32 -4.31
CA ASP A 135 -13.14 3.22 -2.98
C ASP A 135 -12.73 4.38 -2.06
N ALA A 136 -11.46 4.78 -2.10
CA ALA A 136 -10.96 5.91 -1.35
C ALA A 136 -11.57 7.24 -1.80
N ARG A 137 -11.81 7.45 -3.11
CA ARG A 137 -12.51 8.64 -3.60
C ARG A 137 -13.95 8.72 -3.13
N ILE A 138 -14.67 7.60 -3.15
CA ILE A 138 -16.04 7.52 -2.65
C ILE A 138 -16.05 7.84 -1.15
N SER A 139 -15.14 7.23 -0.38
CA SER A 139 -15.00 7.44 1.05
C SER A 139 -14.63 8.88 1.42
N SER A 140 -13.76 9.52 0.62
CA SER A 140 -13.39 10.94 0.77
C SER A 140 -14.62 11.83 0.55
N ARG A 141 -15.36 11.64 -0.56
CA ARG A 141 -16.58 12.41 -0.85
C ARG A 141 -17.63 12.28 0.24
N LYS A 142 -17.90 11.05 0.70
CA LYS A 142 -18.83 10.79 1.80
C LYS A 142 -18.38 11.47 3.10
N SER A 143 -17.08 11.48 3.37
CA SER A 143 -16.53 12.14 4.57
C SER A 143 -16.68 13.66 4.49
N TRP A 144 -16.50 14.26 3.31
CA TRP A 144 -16.80 15.69 3.11
C TRP A 144 -18.27 16.01 3.34
N GLN A 145 -19.18 15.22 2.75
CA GLN A 145 -20.64 15.40 2.91
C GLN A 145 -21.11 15.26 4.38
N THR A 146 -20.38 14.50 5.19
CA THR A 146 -20.71 14.27 6.61
C THR A 146 -19.87 15.12 7.58
N ALA A 147 -19.24 16.19 7.08
CA ALA A 147 -18.40 17.11 7.87
C ALA A 147 -17.23 16.44 8.62
N LYS A 148 -16.71 15.32 8.10
CA LYS A 148 -15.55 14.60 8.65
C LYS A 148 -14.26 14.99 7.91
N SER A 149 -13.90 16.27 7.96
CA SER A 149 -12.80 16.85 7.17
C SER A 149 -11.46 16.10 7.31
N PRO A 150 -10.98 15.72 8.51
CA PRO A 150 -9.71 14.97 8.63
C PRO A 150 -9.75 13.61 7.93
N MET A 151 -10.89 12.91 8.03
CA MET A 151 -11.09 11.62 7.38
C MET A 151 -11.20 11.79 5.85
N ALA A 152 -11.82 12.88 5.40
CA ALA A 152 -11.94 13.19 3.99
C ALA A 152 -10.57 13.46 3.34
N ALA A 153 -9.71 14.20 4.04
CA ALA A 153 -8.31 14.44 3.65
C ALA A 153 -7.51 13.14 3.62
N TYR A 154 -7.61 12.32 4.67
CA TYR A 154 -6.96 11.00 4.72
C TYR A 154 -7.34 10.13 3.51
N TRP A 155 -8.63 10.01 3.20
CA TRP A 155 -9.08 9.23 2.04
C TRP A 155 -8.64 9.83 0.70
N SER A 156 -8.51 11.16 0.61
CA SER A 156 -7.98 11.83 -0.58
C SER A 156 -6.50 11.48 -0.80
N ASP A 157 -5.70 11.46 0.27
CA ASP A 157 -4.31 11.02 0.23
C ASP A 157 -4.21 9.55 -0.19
N VAL A 158 -5.10 8.71 0.36
CA VAL A 158 -5.19 7.29 -0.02
C VAL A 158 -5.46 7.11 -1.51
N ALA A 159 -6.44 7.83 -2.05
CA ALA A 159 -6.75 7.80 -3.47
C ALA A 159 -5.57 8.27 -4.34
N THR A 160 -4.86 9.30 -3.91
CA THR A 160 -3.73 9.87 -4.65
C THR A 160 -2.58 8.89 -4.74
N PHE A 161 -2.13 8.32 -3.61
CA PHE A 161 -1.02 7.38 -3.66
C PHE A 161 -1.42 6.09 -4.38
N ALA A 162 -2.63 5.55 -4.14
CA ALA A 162 -3.07 4.32 -4.78
C ALA A 162 -3.08 4.46 -6.31
N GLY A 163 -3.51 5.63 -6.82
CA GLY A 163 -3.44 5.94 -8.24
C GLY A 163 -2.02 6.04 -8.80
N HIS A 164 -1.11 6.68 -8.07
CA HIS A 164 0.30 6.77 -8.46
C HIS A 164 0.98 5.40 -8.47
N CYS A 165 0.78 4.61 -7.42
CA CYS A 165 1.33 3.26 -7.30
C CYS A 165 0.77 2.33 -8.38
N ALA A 166 -0.54 2.36 -8.67
CA ALA A 166 -1.15 1.53 -9.71
C ALA A 166 -0.50 1.79 -11.09
N ARG A 167 -0.32 3.07 -11.43
CA ARG A 167 0.33 3.47 -12.70
C ARG A 167 1.79 3.06 -12.73
N PHE A 168 2.49 3.23 -11.60
CA PHE A 168 3.90 2.88 -11.48
C PHE A 168 4.14 1.37 -11.63
N VAL A 169 3.40 0.55 -10.86
CA VAL A 169 3.46 -0.92 -10.94
C VAL A 169 3.20 -1.38 -12.37
N ARG A 170 2.11 -0.93 -12.99
CA ARG A 170 1.76 -1.30 -14.37
C ARG A 170 2.84 -0.98 -15.38
N ARG A 171 3.54 0.15 -15.23
CA ARG A 171 4.65 0.53 -16.13
C ARG A 171 5.86 -0.36 -15.91
N ARG A 172 6.16 -0.73 -14.66
CA ARG A 172 7.35 -1.50 -14.30
C ARG A 172 7.24 -3.00 -14.55
N THR A 173 6.02 -3.54 -14.51
CA THR A 173 5.78 -4.98 -14.69
C THR A 173 5.21 -5.32 -16.07
N ARG A 174 5.25 -4.38 -17.02
CA ARG A 174 4.78 -4.62 -18.40
C ARG A 174 5.76 -5.58 -19.08
N PRO A 175 5.27 -6.65 -19.74
CA PRO A 175 6.17 -7.58 -20.43
C PRO A 175 6.90 -6.86 -21.58
N ALA A 176 8.22 -7.06 -21.65
CA ALA A 176 9.12 -6.40 -22.60
C ALA A 176 8.74 -6.64 -24.08
N VAL A 177 7.99 -7.70 -24.38
CA VAL A 177 7.51 -8.04 -25.73
C VAL A 177 6.70 -6.90 -26.37
N LEU A 178 6.04 -6.05 -25.57
CA LEU A 178 5.28 -4.91 -26.09
C LEU A 178 6.11 -3.63 -26.32
N GLU A 179 7.34 -3.55 -25.80
CA GLU A 179 8.24 -2.42 -26.11
C GLU A 179 9.04 -2.68 -27.40
N ALA A 180 9.37 -3.95 -27.68
CA ALA A 180 10.03 -4.34 -28.93
C ALA A 180 9.15 -4.25 -30.18
N MET A 181 7.82 -4.18 -30.03
CA MET A 181 6.86 -4.01 -31.14
C MET A 181 6.37 -2.56 -31.31
N ALA A 182 6.79 -1.64 -30.44
CA ALA A 182 6.39 -0.24 -30.45
C ALA A 182 7.55 0.73 -30.75
N ALA A 183 8.73 0.19 -31.06
CA ALA A 183 9.92 0.89 -31.55
C ALA A 183 10.18 0.46 -33.01
#